data_AF-A0A840DK03-F1
#
_entry.id   AF-A0A840DK03-F1
#
_cell.length_a   1.000
_cell.length_b   1.000
_cell.length_c   1.000
_cell.angle_alpha   90.00
_cell.angle_beta   90.00
_cell.angle_gamma   90.00
#
_symmetry.space_group_name_H-M   'P 1'
#
loop_
_entity.id
_entity.type
_entity.pdbx_description
1 polymer ?
#
loop_
_entity_poly.entity_id
_entity_poly.type
_entity_poly.pdbx_seq_one_letter_code
_entity_poly.pdbx_strand_id
1 'polypeptide(L)'
;MSFHDDLKKAQQQRATETVDISLAGNLYSIEISRLPGMQWAAIIAAAPPQDAADARLGYSPATAALAACKAHGRLLDAAGVPVADVDWGELFDAISGVEVQAVAAVWWGLNMGTPNDEVVALKKVSRPGSKTS
;
A
#
# COMPACT_ATOMS: atom_id res chain seq x y z
N MET A 1 2.04 8.98 -27.86
CA MET A 1 1.20 9.23 -26.68
C MET A 1 1.66 10.55 -26.09
N SER A 2 0.76 11.47 -25.73
CA SER A 2 1.18 12.75 -25.13
C SER A 2 1.33 12.63 -23.62
N PHE A 3 2.15 13.49 -23.01
CA PHE A 3 2.29 13.56 -21.54
C PHE A 3 0.94 13.72 -20.82
N HIS A 4 0.00 14.46 -21.40
CA HIS A 4 -1.33 14.64 -20.82
C HIS A 4 -2.16 13.36 -20.87
N ASP A 5 -2.01 12.54 -21.91
CA ASP A 5 -2.66 11.24 -21.99
C ASP A 5 -2.08 10.28 -20.95
N ASP A 6 -0.75 10.30 -20.76
CA ASP A 6 -0.06 9.50 -19.75
C ASP A 6 -0.51 9.88 -18.33
N LEU A 7 -0.65 11.19 -18.03
CA LEU A 7 -1.18 11.67 -16.75
C LEU A 7 -2.60 11.17 -16.48
N LYS A 8 -3.50 11.27 -17.48
CA LYS A 8 -4.88 10.76 -17.34
C LYS A 8 -4.90 9.26 -17.10
N LYS A 9 -4.09 8.51 -17.84
CA LYS A 9 -3.97 7.05 -17.69
C LYS A 9 -3.48 6.67 -16.28
N ALA A 10 -2.47 7.38 -15.77
CA ALA A 10 -1.94 7.16 -14.42
C ALA A 10 -2.97 7.45 -13.31
N GLN A 11 -3.91 8.37 -13.55
CA GLN A 11 -4.98 8.67 -12.59
C GLN A 11 -6.07 7.59 -12.53
N GLN A 12 -6.32 6.90 -13.65
CA GLN A 12 -7.42 5.92 -13.80
C GLN A 12 -7.03 4.49 -13.41
N GLN A 13 -5.75 4.14 -13.49
CA GLN A 13 -5.26 2.78 -13.23
C GLN A 13 -4.56 2.72 -11.88
N ARG A 14 -5.26 2.26 -10.85
CA ARG A 14 -4.67 1.99 -9.53
C ARG A 14 -4.88 0.53 -9.19
N ALA A 15 -3.77 -0.16 -8.94
CA ALA A 15 -3.80 -1.55 -8.52
C ALA A 15 -4.48 -1.68 -7.15
N THR A 16 -5.20 -2.79 -6.96
CA THR A 16 -5.86 -3.15 -5.72
C THR A 16 -5.45 -4.56 -5.35
N GLU A 17 -5.14 -4.78 -4.08
CA GLU A 17 -4.85 -6.09 -3.49
C GLU A 17 -5.69 -6.29 -2.24
N THR A 18 -5.79 -7.54 -1.78
CA THR A 18 -6.52 -7.90 -0.56
C THR A 18 -5.59 -8.63 0.40
N VAL A 19 -5.78 -8.39 1.70
CA VAL A 19 -5.10 -9.12 2.76
C VAL A 19 -6.14 -9.80 3.63
N ASP A 20 -6.09 -11.12 3.67
CA ASP A 20 -6.95 -11.93 4.51
C ASP A 20 -6.49 -11.88 5.97
N ILE A 21 -7.45 -11.73 6.88
CA ILE A 21 -7.24 -11.70 8.32
C ILE A 21 -8.28 -12.59 9.03
N SER A 22 -7.92 -13.09 10.20
CA SER A 22 -8.84 -13.81 11.09
C SER A 22 -9.23 -12.94 12.29
N LEU A 23 -10.53 -12.78 12.52
CA LEU A 23 -11.07 -12.09 13.68
C LEU A 23 -12.12 -12.96 14.37
N ALA A 24 -11.85 -13.34 15.62
CA ALA A 24 -12.70 -14.22 16.41
C ALA A 24 -13.10 -15.53 15.67
N GLY A 25 -12.18 -16.09 14.88
CA GLY A 25 -12.40 -17.31 14.09
C GLY A 25 -13.15 -17.12 12.77
N ASN A 26 -13.50 -15.89 12.41
CA ASN A 26 -14.10 -15.54 11.12
C ASN A 26 -13.04 -14.99 10.16
N LEU A 27 -13.27 -15.20 8.86
CA LEU A 27 -12.42 -14.66 7.79
C LEU A 27 -12.95 -13.29 7.34
N TYR A 28 -12.05 -12.32 7.25
CA TYR A 28 -12.27 -11.03 6.62
C TYR A 28 -11.13 -10.71 5.66
N SER A 29 -11.35 -9.79 4.73
CA SER A 29 -10.32 -9.31 3.81
C SER A 29 -10.23 -7.79 3.85
N ILE A 30 -9.04 -7.25 4.03
CA ILE A 30 -8.78 -5.81 3.91
C ILE A 30 -8.41 -5.53 2.46
N GLU A 31 -9.27 -4.81 1.74
CA GLU A 31 -9.00 -4.34 0.39
C GLU A 31 -8.18 -3.04 0.43
N ILE A 32 -7.06 -3.04 -0.31
CA ILE A 32 -6.04 -2.00 -0.32
C ILE A 32 -5.80 -1.57 -1.77
N SER A 33 -5.98 -0.29 -2.07
CA SER A 33 -5.68 0.27 -3.38
C SER A 33 -4.46 1.19 -3.33
N ARG A 34 -3.64 1.17 -4.39
CA ARG A 34 -2.56 2.16 -4.59
C ARG A 34 -3.14 3.57 -4.48
N LEU A 35 -2.47 4.44 -3.73
CA LEU A 35 -2.90 5.82 -3.53
C LEU A 35 -2.26 6.77 -4.56
N PRO A 36 -2.85 7.95 -4.79
CA PRO A 36 -2.14 9.08 -5.34
C PRO A 36 -0.87 9.38 -4.54
N GLY A 37 0.23 9.72 -5.23
CA GLY A 37 1.52 9.93 -4.58
C GLY A 37 1.48 10.93 -3.42
N MET A 38 0.72 12.03 -3.56
CA MET A 38 0.58 13.02 -2.50
C MET A 38 -0.22 12.52 -1.28
N GLN A 39 -1.18 11.62 -1.48
CA GLN A 39 -1.95 11.05 -0.36
C GLN A 39 -1.05 10.09 0.44
N TRP A 40 -0.31 9.21 -0.25
CA TRP A 40 0.64 8.33 0.42
C TRP A 40 1.75 9.10 1.14
N ALA A 41 2.30 10.14 0.49
CA ALA A 41 3.32 10.99 1.10
C ALA A 41 2.83 11.66 2.40
N ALA A 42 1.58 12.11 2.44
CA ALA A 42 0.99 12.68 3.64
C ALA A 42 0.84 11.65 4.76
N ILE A 43 0.44 10.41 4.43
CA ILE A 43 0.30 9.32 5.40
C ILE A 43 1.64 8.98 6.04
N ILE A 44 2.69 8.76 5.25
CA ILE A 44 4.01 8.39 5.81
C ILE A 44 4.63 9.54 6.61
N ALA A 45 4.38 10.80 6.22
CA ALA A 45 4.83 11.96 6.98
C ALA A 45 4.17 12.08 8.36
N ALA A 46 2.94 11.58 8.51
CA ALA A 46 2.22 11.55 9.78
C ALA A 46 2.55 10.34 10.67
N ALA A 47 3.38 9.41 10.17
CA ALA A 47 3.73 8.16 10.84
C ALA A 47 5.24 8.12 11.18
N PRO A 48 5.73 8.89 12.16
CA PRO A 48 7.16 8.97 12.46
C PRO A 48 7.75 7.61 12.85
N PRO A 49 9.04 7.36 12.59
CA PRO A 49 9.71 6.14 13.03
C PRO A 49 9.62 5.91 14.54
N GLN A 50 9.40 4.66 14.95
CA GLN A 50 9.34 4.30 16.38
C GLN A 50 10.57 3.51 16.85
N ASP A 51 11.29 2.88 15.92
CA ASP A 51 12.50 2.12 16.21
C ASP A 51 13.58 2.25 15.12
N ALA A 52 14.68 1.53 15.28
CA ALA A 52 15.80 1.54 14.34
C ALA A 52 15.50 0.86 13.00
N ALA A 53 14.52 -0.04 12.93
CA ALA A 53 14.09 -0.64 11.68
C ALA A 53 13.24 0.36 10.88
N ASP A 54 12.28 1.02 11.55
CA ASP A 54 11.47 2.10 10.98
C ASP A 54 12.34 3.26 10.49
N ALA A 55 13.39 3.61 11.23
CA ALA A 55 14.30 4.69 10.86
C ALA A 55 14.97 4.47 9.50
N ARG A 56 15.14 3.22 9.06
CA ARG A 56 15.67 2.90 7.72
C ARG A 56 14.68 3.19 6.59
N LEU A 57 13.38 3.13 6.89
CA LEU A 57 12.31 3.46 5.96
C LEU A 57 11.91 4.93 6.02
N GLY A 58 12.25 5.61 7.11
CA GLY A 58 11.93 7.02 7.36
C GLY A 58 10.53 7.25 7.93
N TYR A 59 9.79 6.19 8.23
CA TYR A 59 8.46 6.21 8.84
C TYR A 59 8.14 4.85 9.49
N SER A 60 7.10 4.77 10.31
CA SER A 60 6.59 3.52 10.90
C SER A 60 5.59 2.83 9.97
N PRO A 61 5.89 1.63 9.42
CA PRO A 61 4.99 0.94 8.49
C PRO A 61 3.64 0.57 9.10
N ALA A 62 3.62 0.11 10.34
CA ALA A 62 2.38 -0.26 11.04
C ALA A 62 1.49 0.97 11.28
N THR A 63 2.09 2.08 11.76
CA THR A 63 1.36 3.33 11.99
C THR A 63 0.81 3.90 10.68
N ALA A 64 1.62 3.88 9.61
CA ALA A 64 1.18 4.32 8.28
C ALA A 64 0.07 3.43 7.71
N ALA A 65 0.16 2.12 7.89
CA ALA A 65 -0.87 1.17 7.46
C ALA A 65 -2.21 1.42 8.16
N LEU A 66 -2.19 1.62 9.48
CA LEU A 66 -3.39 1.97 10.25
C LEU A 66 -4.01 3.28 9.75
N ALA A 67 -3.18 4.32 9.56
CA ALA A 67 -3.64 5.61 9.04
C ALA A 67 -4.23 5.49 7.62
N ALA A 68 -3.59 4.70 6.75
CA ALA A 68 -4.06 4.44 5.40
C ALA A 68 -5.38 3.66 5.39
N CYS A 69 -5.52 2.63 6.23
CA CYS A 69 -6.75 1.89 6.39
C CYS A 69 -7.91 2.78 6.88
N LYS A 70 -7.66 3.63 7.88
CA LYS A 70 -8.65 4.62 8.35
C LYS A 70 -9.16 5.54 7.25
N ALA A 71 -8.30 5.96 6.35
CA ALA A 71 -8.63 6.92 5.30
C ALA A 71 -9.16 6.28 4.01
N HIS A 72 -8.69 5.08 3.67
CA HIS A 72 -8.81 4.50 2.33
C HIS A 72 -9.04 2.99 2.30
N GLY A 73 -8.92 2.30 3.43
CA GLY A 73 -9.14 0.86 3.50
C GLY A 73 -10.62 0.51 3.41
N ARG A 74 -10.92 -0.69 2.91
CA ARG A 74 -12.23 -1.31 3.08
C ARG A 74 -12.06 -2.68 3.70
N LEU A 75 -12.84 -2.98 4.74
CA LEU A 75 -12.96 -4.33 5.25
C LEU A 75 -14.09 -5.04 4.52
N LEU A 76 -13.85 -6.25 4.06
CA LEU A 76 -14.81 -7.13 3.42
C LEU A 76 -15.05 -8.33 4.31
N ASP A 77 -16.31 -8.79 4.39
CA ASP A 77 -16.63 -10.06 5.03
C ASP A 77 -16.25 -11.26 4.14
N ALA A 78 -16.49 -12.48 4.62
CA ALA A 78 -16.21 -13.72 3.87
C ALA A 78 -16.99 -13.85 2.54
N ALA A 79 -18.07 -13.07 2.35
CA ALA A 79 -18.83 -13.01 1.11
C ALA A 79 -18.34 -11.88 0.18
N GLY A 80 -17.29 -11.15 0.56
CA GLY A 80 -16.77 -10.00 -0.18
C GLY A 80 -17.62 -8.73 -0.03
N VAL A 81 -18.53 -8.69 0.93
CA VAL A 81 -19.41 -7.54 1.17
C VAL A 81 -18.70 -6.54 2.09
N PRO A 82 -18.69 -5.23 1.75
CA PRO A 82 -18.08 -4.22 2.61
C PRO A 82 -18.75 -4.15 3.99
N VAL A 83 -17.92 -4.19 5.04
CA VAL A 83 -18.32 -3.92 6.41
C VAL A 83 -18.34 -2.41 6.62
N ALA A 84 -19.46 -1.88 7.10
CA ALA A 84 -19.63 -0.46 7.40
C ALA A 84 -19.03 -0.10 8.78
N ASP A 85 -18.70 1.17 8.97
CA ASP A 85 -18.33 1.77 10.28
C ASP A 85 -17.23 1.02 11.04
N VAL A 86 -16.22 0.53 10.32
CA VAL A 86 -15.10 -0.23 10.90
C VAL A 86 -14.26 0.65 11.83
N ASP A 87 -14.13 0.23 13.09
CA ASP A 87 -13.10 0.76 13.97
C ASP A 87 -11.75 0.10 13.67
N TRP A 88 -10.96 0.77 12.84
CA TRP A 88 -9.65 0.29 12.45
C TRP A 88 -8.64 0.24 13.61
N GLY A 89 -8.82 1.04 14.66
CA GLY A 89 -7.98 1.00 15.85
C GLY A 89 -8.19 -0.31 16.60
N GLU A 90 -9.45 -0.59 16.95
CA GLU A 90 -9.80 -1.85 17.62
C GLU A 90 -9.46 -3.07 16.77
N LEU A 91 -9.64 -3.00 15.44
CA LEU A 91 -9.26 -4.09 14.54
C LEU A 91 -7.75 -4.38 14.59
N PHE A 92 -6.91 -3.34 14.47
CA PHE A 92 -5.45 -3.51 14.48
C PHE A 92 -4.93 -3.99 15.84
N ASP A 93 -5.61 -3.63 16.93
CA ASP A 93 -5.31 -4.12 18.27
C ASP A 93 -5.73 -5.59 18.47
N ALA A 94 -6.77 -6.06 17.76
CA ALA A 94 -7.32 -7.39 17.89
C ALA A 94 -6.64 -8.46 17.02
N ILE A 95 -6.14 -8.09 15.83
CA ILE A 95 -5.47 -9.02 14.92
C ILE A 95 -4.02 -9.31 15.35
N SER A 96 -3.43 -10.37 14.81
CA SER A 96 -2.05 -10.73 15.11
C SER A 96 -1.06 -9.74 14.51
N GLY A 97 0.13 -9.63 15.12
CA GLY A 97 1.21 -8.82 14.57
C GLY A 97 1.64 -9.24 13.16
N VAL A 98 1.49 -10.50 12.79
CA VAL A 98 1.78 -10.99 11.42
C VAL A 98 0.80 -10.38 10.41
N GLU A 99 -0.48 -10.31 10.76
CA GLU A 99 -1.52 -9.71 9.92
C GLU A 99 -1.30 -8.20 9.79
N VAL A 100 -0.96 -7.50 10.89
CA VAL A 100 -0.58 -6.07 10.83
C VAL A 100 0.58 -5.84 9.85
N GLN A 101 1.62 -6.68 9.91
CA GLN A 101 2.77 -6.57 9.02
C GLN A 101 2.42 -6.92 7.58
N ALA A 102 1.53 -7.89 7.33
CA ALA A 102 1.04 -8.21 6.00
C ALA A 102 0.29 -7.03 5.37
N VAL A 103 -0.61 -6.39 6.13
CA VAL A 103 -1.32 -5.18 5.71
C VAL A 103 -0.33 -4.05 5.40
N ALA A 104 0.64 -3.81 6.28
CA ALA A 104 1.69 -2.80 6.05
C ALA A 104 2.56 -3.09 4.83
N ALA A 105 2.91 -4.36 4.61
CA ALA A 105 3.69 -4.79 3.46
C ALA A 105 2.95 -4.56 2.14
N VAL A 106 1.63 -4.81 2.08
CA VAL A 106 0.83 -4.56 0.87
C VAL A 106 0.70 -3.05 0.59
N TRP A 107 0.46 -2.22 1.62
CA TRP A 107 0.49 -0.76 1.46
C TRP A 107 1.84 -0.28 0.91
N TRP A 108 2.95 -0.77 1.45
CA TRP A 108 4.29 -0.45 0.94
C TRP A 108 4.50 -0.96 -0.49
N GLY A 109 4.11 -2.21 -0.78
CA GLY A 109 4.27 -2.84 -2.09
C GLY A 109 3.60 -2.02 -3.18
N LEU A 110 2.32 -1.69 -2.99
CA LEU A 110 1.53 -0.94 -3.96
C LEU A 110 2.02 0.50 -4.18
N ASN A 111 2.52 1.17 -3.13
CA ASN A 111 2.84 2.60 -3.18
C ASN A 111 4.33 2.92 -3.38
N MET A 112 5.22 1.99 -3.04
CA MET A 112 6.68 2.17 -3.09
C MET A 112 7.36 1.07 -3.91
N GLY A 113 7.05 -0.19 -3.64
CA GLY A 113 7.68 -1.35 -4.27
C GLY A 113 7.45 -1.41 -5.78
N THR A 114 6.21 -1.70 -6.19
CA THR A 114 5.81 -1.85 -7.60
C THR A 114 6.20 -0.63 -8.45
N PRO A 115 5.98 0.63 -8.00
CA PRO A 115 6.40 1.79 -8.79
C PRO A 115 7.91 1.89 -8.99
N ASN A 116 8.71 1.52 -7.98
CA ASN A 116 10.17 1.49 -8.12
C ASN A 116 10.62 0.42 -9.10
N ASP A 117 10.02 -0.77 -9.05
CA ASP A 117 10.32 -1.86 -9.96
C ASP A 117 9.98 -1.50 -11.42
N GLU A 118 8.84 -0.85 -11.65
CA GLU A 118 8.44 -0.31 -12.96
C GLU A 118 9.49 0.68 -13.49
N VAL A 119 9.92 1.64 -12.66
CA VAL A 119 10.95 2.61 -13.05
C VAL A 119 12.28 1.92 -13.37
N VAL A 120 12.69 0.93 -12.57
CA VAL A 120 13.91 0.14 -12.82
C VAL A 120 13.80 -0.62 -14.14
N ALA A 121 12.66 -1.26 -14.41
CA ALA A 121 12.42 -1.97 -15.65
C ALA A 121 12.49 -1.03 -16.87
N LEU A 122 11.83 0.13 -16.80
CA LEU A 122 11.87 1.14 -17.87
C LEU A 122 13.29 1.67 -18.10
N LYS A 123 14.05 1.95 -17.03
CA LYS A 123 15.47 2.37 -17.13
C LYS A 123 16.35 1.34 -17.82
N LYS A 124 16.10 0.04 -17.60
CA LYS A 124 16.85 -1.04 -18.30
C LYS A 124 16.59 -1.02 -19.81
N VAL A 125 15.35 -0.77 -20.21
CA VAL A 125 14.95 -0.70 -21.64
C VAL A 125 15.48 0.57 -22.31
N SER A 126 15.58 1.69 -21.58
CA SER A 126 16.02 2.98 -22.14
C SER A 126 17.53 3.12 -22.34
N ARG A 127 18.37 2.18 -21.89
CA ARG A 127 19.82 2.22 -22.18
C ARG A 127 20.06 1.76 -23.62
N PRO A 128 20.53 2.63 -24.54
CA PRO A 128 20.91 2.18 -25.87
C PRO A 128 22.06 1.18 -25.72
N GLY A 129 21.92 0.01 -26.33
CA GLY A 129 22.99 -0.98 -26.34
C GLY A 129 24.28 -0.33 -26.82
N SER A 130 25.30 -0.31 -25.97
CA SER A 130 26.67 -0.06 -26.39
C SER A 130 27.00 -1.13 -27.42
N LYS A 131 26.86 -0.82 -28.71
CA LYS A 131 27.43 -1.62 -29.79
C LYS A 131 28.94 -1.56 -29.57
N THR A 132 29.49 -2.62 -29.00
CA THR A 132 30.92 -2.90 -29.08
C THR A 132 31.27 -3.09 -30.55
N SER A 133 31.95 -2.10 -31.11
CA SER A 133 32.75 -2.27 -32.34
C SER A 133 33.94 -3.19 -32.07
#